data_AF-A0A9W6GC46-F1
#
_entry.id   AF-A0A9W6GC46-F1
#
_cell.length_a   1.000
_cell.length_b   1.000
_cell.length_c   1.000
_cell.angle_alpha   90.00
_cell.angle_beta   90.00
_cell.angle_gamma   90.00
#
_symmetry.space_group_name_H-M   'P 1'
#
loop_
_entity.id
_entity.type
_entity.pdbx_description
1 polymer ?
#
loop_
_entity_poly.entity_id
_entity_poly.type
_entity_poly.pdbx_seq_one_letter_code
_entity_poly.pdbx_strand_id
1 'polypeptide(L)'
;MLRQLYAQRRLDTDYVFVNPKTGKRLTEFKRRFIKALRKAGIRDFRFHDLRHTFASQLIMKGADLKTVQELLGHRTLAMTLRYSHHKKR
;
A
#
# COMPACT_ATOMS: atom_id res chain seq x y z
N MET A 1 -11.14 1.09 11.95
CA MET A 1 -9.67 1.12 12.11
C MET A 1 -9.06 2.43 11.60
N LEU A 2 -9.15 2.80 10.30
CA LEU A 2 -8.64 4.09 9.80
C LEU A 2 -9.36 5.32 10.42
N ARG A 3 -10.68 5.24 10.64
CA ARG A 3 -11.46 6.29 11.35
C ARG A 3 -10.96 6.58 12.77
N GLN A 4 -10.48 5.58 13.51
CA GLN A 4 -9.95 5.78 14.86
C GLN A 4 -8.58 6.50 14.86
N LEU A 5 -7.78 6.32 13.81
CA LEU A 5 -6.52 7.04 13.64
C LEU A 5 -6.76 8.50 13.24
N TYR A 6 -7.78 8.79 12.43
CA TYR A 6 -8.19 10.16 12.09
C TYR A 6 -8.72 10.95 13.29
N ALA A 7 -9.40 10.29 14.23
CA ALA A 7 -9.89 10.93 15.46
C ALA A 7 -8.76 11.40 16.39
N GLN A 8 -7.53 10.92 16.20
CA GLN A 8 -6.32 11.34 16.92
C GLN A 8 -5.33 12.04 15.98
N ARG A 9 -5.82 12.91 15.08
CA ARG A 9 -4.92 13.75 14.28
C ARG A 9 -4.15 14.68 15.23
N ARG A 10 -2.90 14.33 15.48
CA ARG A 10 -1.94 15.16 16.22
C ARG A 10 -1.53 16.31 15.32
N LEU A 11 -1.96 17.53 15.66
CA LEU A 11 -1.56 18.75 14.96
C LEU A 11 -0.19 19.27 15.44
N ASP A 12 0.35 18.69 16.51
CA ASP A 12 1.65 19.01 17.09
C ASP A 12 2.83 18.33 16.36
N THR A 13 2.58 17.67 15.23
CA THR A 13 3.58 16.94 14.46
C THR A 13 3.25 16.96 12.96
N ASP A 14 4.30 17.08 12.14
CA ASP A 14 4.18 17.03 10.68
C ASP A 14 3.88 15.62 10.13
N TYR A 15 3.96 14.59 10.98
CA TYR A 15 3.80 13.20 10.54
C TYR A 15 2.36 12.69 10.66
N VAL A 16 1.81 12.18 9.56
CA VAL A 16 0.50 11.50 9.55
C VAL A 16 0.49 10.23 10.42
N PHE A 17 1.62 9.51 10.45
CA PHE A 17 1.79 8.30 11.26
C PHE A 17 2.92 8.47 12.27
N VAL A 18 2.55 8.59 13.54
CA VAL A 18 3.49 8.68 14.65
C VAL A 18 3.54 7.40 15.46
N ASN A 19 4.69 7.16 16.10
CA ASN A 19 4.80 6.16 17.13
C ASN A 19 4.07 6.68 18.39
N PRO A 20 2.99 6.00 18.85
CA PRO A 20 2.19 6.49 19.97
C PRO A 20 2.96 6.56 21.30
N LYS A 21 4.07 5.82 21.43
CA LYS A 21 4.91 5.82 22.64
C LYS A 21 5.94 6.95 22.65
N THR A 22 6.47 7.34 21.50
CA THR A 22 7.60 8.28 21.41
C THR A 22 7.24 9.62 20.78
N GLY A 23 6.06 9.75 20.16
CA GLY A 23 5.64 10.94 19.42
C GLY A 23 6.42 11.21 18.12
N LYS A 24 7.47 10.42 17.83
CA LYS A 24 8.30 10.55 16.62
C LYS A 24 7.69 9.79 15.43
N ARG A 25 8.27 9.97 14.23
CA ARG A 25 7.87 9.23 13.02
C ARG A 25 7.80 7.72 13.27
N LEU A 26 6.76 7.07 12.73
CA LEU A 26 6.65 5.62 12.79
C LEU A 26 7.70 4.98 11.87
N THR A 27 8.73 4.37 12.45
CA THR A 27 9.77 3.64 11.70
C THR A 27 9.48 2.14 11.60
N GLU A 28 8.71 1.60 12.54
CA GLU A 28 8.54 0.17 12.72
C GLU A 28 7.25 -0.38 12.09
N PHE A 29 7.18 -0.27 10.76
CA PHE A 29 6.04 -0.77 9.99
C PHE A 29 6.11 -2.30 9.74
N LYS A 30 7.30 -2.83 9.45
CA LYS A 30 7.51 -4.21 9.00
C LYS A 30 6.99 -5.26 9.99
N ARG A 31 7.20 -5.07 11.29
CA ARG A 31 6.72 -6.01 12.33
C ARG A 31 5.20 -6.10 12.36
N ARG A 32 4.52 -4.95 12.24
CA ARG A 32 3.05 -4.88 12.19
C ARG A 32 2.50 -5.55 10.94
N PHE A 33 3.16 -5.35 9.80
CA PHE A 33 2.80 -6.01 8.54
C PHE A 33 2.93 -7.54 8.62
N ILE A 34 4.05 -8.06 9.11
CA ILE A 34 4.25 -9.51 9.30
C ILE A 34 3.19 -10.09 10.25
N LYS A 35 2.87 -9.39 11.35
CA LYS A 35 1.81 -9.81 12.27
C LYS A 35 0.45 -9.87 11.58
N ALA A 36 0.14 -8.92 10.69
CA ALA A 36 -1.10 -8.93 9.92
C ALA A 36 -1.14 -10.11 8.94
N LEU A 37 -0.06 -10.39 8.21
CA LEU A 37 0.05 -11.56 7.32
C LEU A 37 -0.17 -12.87 8.08
N ARG A 38 0.47 -13.03 9.24
CA ARG A 38 0.29 -14.21 10.09
C ARG A 38 -1.16 -14.38 10.55
N LYS A 39 -1.83 -13.29 10.93
CA LYS A 39 -3.25 -13.32 11.32
C LYS A 39 -4.17 -13.68 10.14
N ALA A 40 -3.80 -13.26 8.93
CA ALA A 40 -4.53 -13.57 7.71
C ALA A 40 -4.18 -14.94 7.10
N GLY A 41 -3.21 -15.68 7.66
CA GLY A 41 -2.75 -16.96 7.11
C GLY A 41 -1.95 -16.84 5.80
N ILE A 42 -1.48 -15.65 5.45
CA ILE A 42 -0.76 -15.39 4.19
C ILE A 42 0.74 -15.65 4.39
N ARG A 43 1.34 -16.43 3.48
CA ARG A 43 2.78 -16.73 3.44
C ARG A 43 3.43 -16.14 2.18
N ASP A 44 4.75 -15.95 2.22
CA ASP A 44 5.58 -15.50 1.08
C ASP A 44 5.11 -14.20 0.40
N PHE A 45 4.56 -13.28 1.19
CA PHE A 45 3.99 -12.03 0.70
C PHE A 45 4.78 -10.80 1.18
N ARG A 46 5.20 -9.95 0.25
CA ARG A 46 5.98 -8.73 0.48
C ARG A 46 5.06 -7.51 0.53
N PHE A 47 5.54 -6.44 1.16
CA PHE A 47 4.74 -5.21 1.24
C PHE A 47 4.42 -4.62 -0.14
N HIS A 48 5.37 -4.69 -1.08
CA HIS A 48 5.17 -4.24 -2.46
C HIS A 48 4.14 -5.08 -3.23
N ASP A 49 3.83 -6.30 -2.78
CA ASP A 49 2.81 -7.12 -3.43
C ASP A 49 1.42 -6.53 -3.26
N LEU A 50 1.16 -5.75 -2.18
CA LEU A 50 -0.09 -4.98 -2.06
C LEU A 50 -0.28 -4.01 -3.22
N ARG A 51 0.80 -3.34 -3.63
CA ARG A 51 0.79 -2.40 -4.75
C ARG A 51 0.59 -3.12 -6.08
N HIS A 52 1.17 -4.31 -6.23
CA HIS A 52 0.93 -5.18 -7.37
C HIS A 52 -0.53 -5.63 -7.44
N THR A 53 -1.10 -6.09 -6.33
CA THR A 53 -2.50 -6.50 -6.24
C THR A 53 -3.45 -5.34 -6.58
N PHE A 54 -3.20 -4.14 -6.05
CA PHE A 54 -3.98 -2.94 -6.37
C PHE A 54 -3.98 -2.63 -7.88
N ALA A 55 -2.79 -2.61 -8.50
CA ALA A 55 -2.65 -2.33 -9.93
C ALA A 55 -3.37 -3.37 -10.79
N SER A 56 -3.17 -4.66 -10.50
CA SER A 56 -3.82 -5.74 -11.23
C SER A 56 -5.34 -5.69 -11.09
N GLN A 57 -5.87 -5.44 -9.88
CA GLN A 57 -7.32 -5.35 -9.66
C GLN A 57 -7.96 -4.19 -10.41
N LEU A 58 -7.29 -3.04 -10.52
CA LEU A 58 -7.81 -1.90 -11.28
C LEU A 58 -7.87 -2.21 -12.78
N ILE A 59 -6.81 -2.78 -13.33
CA ILE A 59 -6.76 -3.16 -14.76
C ILE A 59 -7.81 -4.23 -15.07
N MET A 60 -7.96 -5.24 -14.19
CA MET A 60 -9.00 -6.26 -14.33
C MET A 60 -10.43 -5.68 -14.30
N LYS A 61 -10.63 -4.55 -13.61
CA LYS A 61 -11.90 -3.82 -13.56
C LYS A 61 -12.09 -2.85 -14.74
N GLY A 62 -11.18 -2.85 -15.71
CA GLY A 62 -11.27 -2.01 -16.92
C GLY A 62 -10.72 -0.60 -16.75
N ALA A 63 -10.01 -0.30 -15.67
CA ALA A 63 -9.29 0.98 -15.56
C ALA A 63 -8.20 1.05 -16.63
N ASP A 64 -8.06 2.21 -17.27
CA ASP A 64 -7.04 2.43 -18.28
C ASP A 64 -5.64 2.51 -17.66
N LEU A 65 -4.62 2.17 -18.46
CA LEU A 65 -3.24 2.10 -17.98
C LEU A 65 -2.67 3.45 -17.55
N LYS A 66 -3.18 4.57 -18.10
CA LYS A 66 -2.73 5.92 -17.75
C LYS A 66 -3.22 6.27 -16.34
N THR A 67 -4.49 6.03 -16.05
CA THR A 67 -5.08 6.18 -14.71
C THR A 67 -4.33 5.34 -13.67
N VAL A 68 -4.05 4.07 -13.99
CA VAL A 68 -3.29 3.19 -13.10
C VAL A 68 -1.85 3.70 -12.90
N GLN A 69 -1.21 4.22 -13.95
CA GLN A 69 0.12 4.84 -13.85
C GLN A 69 0.12 6.02 -12.88
N GLU A 70 -0.86 6.91 -12.99
CA GLU A 70 -0.99 8.11 -12.16
C GLU A 70 -1.28 7.76 -10.70
N LEU A 71 -2.20 6.83 -10.44
CA LEU A 71 -2.52 6.36 -9.08
C LEU A 71 -1.34 5.67 -8.41
N LEU A 72 -0.51 4.98 -9.19
CA LEU A 72 0.72 4.39 -8.69
C LEU A 72 1.83 5.46 -8.54
N GLY A 73 1.79 6.57 -9.26
CA GLY A 73 2.90 7.52 -9.33
C GLY A 73 4.10 6.95 -10.09
N HIS A 74 3.85 6.19 -11.15
CA HIS A 74 4.88 5.70 -12.05
C HIS A 74 5.33 6.79 -13.02
N ARG A 75 6.64 7.00 -13.11
CA ARG A 75 7.23 8.00 -14.02
C ARG A 75 7.03 7.65 -15.49
N THR A 76 7.03 6.37 -15.84
CA THR A 76 6.86 5.90 -17.21
C THR A 76 5.76 4.84 -17.30
N LEU A 77 5.10 4.78 -18.44
CA LEU A 77 4.07 3.79 -18.72
C LEU A 77 4.63 2.36 -18.71
N ALA A 78 5.90 2.18 -19.09
CA ALA A 78 6.60 0.90 -19.05
C ALA A 78 6.59 0.24 -17.65
N MET A 79 6.67 1.04 -16.58
CA MET A 79 6.58 0.53 -15.21
C MET A 79 5.19 -0.05 -14.89
N THR A 80 4.14 0.45 -15.56
CA THR A 80 2.75 0.02 -15.41
C THR A 80 2.39 -1.13 -16.35
N LEU A 81 3.02 -1.23 -17.52
CA LEU A 81 2.82 -2.33 -18.49
C LEU A 81 3.09 -3.72 -17.90
N ARG A 82 3.86 -3.82 -16.81
CA ARG A 82 4.02 -5.09 -16.08
C ARG A 82 2.71 -5.68 -15.54
N TYR A 83 1.63 -4.88 -15.47
CA TYR A 83 0.32 -5.30 -14.99
C TYR A 83 -0.72 -5.45 -16.09
N SER A 84 -0.46 -4.97 -17.31
CA SER A 84 -1.40 -5.09 -18.45
C SER A 84 -1.51 -6.53 -18.95
N HIS A 85 -0.46 -7.31 -18.74
CA HIS A 85 -0.45 -8.72 -19.10
C HIS A 85 -0.95 -9.56 -17.92
N HIS A 86 -2.23 -9.93 -17.94
CA HIS A 86 -2.76 -10.98 -17.08
C HIS A 86 -2.14 -12.33 -17.48
N LYS A 87 -0.88 -12.58 -17.11
CA LYS A 87 -0.42 -13.96 -17.00
C LYS A 87 -1.20 -14.57 -15.84
N LYS A 88 -2.16 -15.45 -16.16
CA LYS A 88 -2.61 -16.47 -15.21
C LYS A 88 -1.33 -17.13 -14.68
N ARG A 89 -1.02 -16.88 -13.42
CA ARG A 89 -0.02 -17.64 -12.68
C ARG A 89 -0.70 -18.88 -12.11
#